data_AF-A0AA43F8I8-F1
#
_entry.id   AF-A0AA43F8I8-F1
#
_cell.length_a   1.000
_cell.length_b   1.000
_cell.length_c   1.000
_cell.angle_alpha   90.00
_cell.angle_beta   90.00
_cell.angle_gamma   90.00
#
_symmetry.space_group_name_H-M   'P 1'
#
loop_
_entity.id
_entity.type
_entity.pdbx_description
1 polymer ?
#
loop_
_entity_poly.entity_id
_entity_poly.type
_entity_poly.pdbx_seq_one_letter_code
_entity_poly.pdbx_strand_id
1 'polypeptide(L)'
;MHTTQIIVIAVLATAFTIVNQTVRAEEHLTPKDMAYIGQGGSVMGLDREQPVDTGKKLTLYERRMKTPWSADALNDESPAHMVFLDPYFIDKYEVSNKDYGDFIKAKGHPAPAYWDDPRLTKSQLPVVGVNWEDAKAFCEYRGKRLPTEAEWEKAARGPDGNLYPWGNAFDPAKVNYGKTHDSTMPVDSYPEGASYYGLHHMAGNVFEWVSDWYDPRYYGRLETSVNPSGPAQPLWMGGTGTYVDRLTVGEKRVIRGGSWIAPEGTTRATHRFWNHPLNNSYGVGLGFRCAKTAPPEIDQRIKEAAILTYVEMGREHFAEAQQALAQGLALDPKNTELLELRQLIEQSMKRP
;
A
#
# COMPACT_ATOMS: atom_id res chain seq x y z
N MET A 1 -64.72 -66.96 -0.35
CA MET A 1 -64.75 -65.86 0.65
C MET A 1 -63.50 -65.02 0.44
N HIS A 2 -63.70 -63.72 0.27
CA HIS A 2 -62.71 -62.76 -0.20
C HIS A 2 -61.59 -62.49 0.81
N THR A 3 -60.37 -62.33 0.30
CA THR A 3 -59.41 -61.38 0.88
C THR A 3 -58.52 -60.84 -0.24
N THR A 4 -58.75 -59.57 -0.56
CA THR A 4 -58.03 -58.76 -1.53
C THR A 4 -56.71 -58.32 -0.90
N GLN A 5 -55.56 -58.64 -1.50
CA GLN A 5 -54.29 -57.97 -1.18
C GLN A 5 -53.87 -57.11 -2.38
N ILE A 6 -53.78 -55.81 -2.12
CA ILE A 6 -53.34 -54.78 -3.05
C ILE A 6 -51.82 -54.79 -3.07
N ILE A 7 -51.22 -55.06 -4.23
CA ILE A 7 -49.79 -54.88 -4.47
C ILE A 7 -49.58 -53.43 -4.91
N VAL A 8 -48.91 -52.64 -4.08
CA VAL A 8 -48.45 -51.28 -4.45
C VAL A 8 -47.08 -51.42 -5.10
N ILE A 9 -47.01 -51.18 -6.42
CA ILE A 9 -45.75 -51.07 -7.16
C ILE A 9 -45.19 -49.66 -6.92
N ALA A 10 -44.10 -49.57 -6.16
CA ALA A 10 -43.35 -48.33 -6.00
C ALA A 10 -42.50 -48.07 -7.25
N VAL A 11 -42.85 -47.05 -8.02
CA VAL A 11 -42.04 -46.53 -9.13
C VAL A 11 -40.95 -45.63 -8.53
N LEU A 12 -39.69 -46.08 -8.62
CA LEU A 12 -38.51 -45.27 -8.33
C LEU A 12 -38.33 -44.23 -9.45
N ALA A 13 -38.81 -43.01 -9.22
CA ALA A 13 -38.40 -41.85 -10.00
C ALA A 13 -37.07 -41.33 -9.43
N THR A 14 -35.96 -41.65 -10.08
CA THR A 14 -34.67 -41.00 -9.83
C THR A 14 -34.77 -39.55 -10.29
N ALA A 15 -35.03 -38.65 -9.34
CA ALA A 15 -34.91 -37.22 -9.56
C ALA A 15 -33.44 -36.87 -9.78
N PHE A 16 -33.10 -36.54 -11.03
CA PHE A 16 -31.90 -35.76 -11.34
C PHE A 16 -32.01 -34.45 -10.57
N THR A 17 -31.29 -34.34 -9.45
CA THR A 17 -31.07 -33.06 -8.78
C THR A 17 -30.23 -32.19 -9.71
N ILE A 18 -30.91 -31.34 -10.46
CA ILE A 18 -30.33 -30.15 -11.06
C ILE A 18 -29.73 -29.37 -9.89
N VAL A 19 -28.41 -29.35 -9.82
CA VAL A 19 -27.65 -28.48 -8.93
C VAL A 19 -28.08 -27.06 -9.32
N ASN A 20 -28.98 -26.48 -8.52
CA ASN A 20 -29.26 -25.06 -8.56
C ASN A 20 -27.91 -24.38 -8.37
N GLN A 21 -27.40 -23.79 -9.45
CA GLN A 21 -26.40 -22.75 -9.37
C GLN A 21 -27.04 -21.63 -8.54
N THR A 22 -26.82 -21.70 -7.22
CA THR A 22 -27.01 -20.56 -6.36
C THR A 22 -26.18 -19.45 -6.98
N VAL A 23 -26.85 -18.42 -7.48
CA VAL A 23 -26.28 -17.11 -7.75
C VAL A 23 -25.43 -16.78 -6.53
N ARG A 24 -24.12 -16.97 -6.63
CA ARG A 24 -23.18 -16.48 -5.63
C ARG A 24 -23.46 -14.98 -5.61
N ALA A 25 -23.93 -14.46 -4.48
CA ALA A 25 -23.85 -13.03 -4.24
C ALA A 25 -22.44 -12.62 -4.65
N GLU A 26 -22.29 -11.67 -5.57
CA GLU A 26 -20.98 -11.16 -5.95
C GLU A 26 -20.35 -10.59 -4.69
N GLU A 27 -19.57 -11.42 -4.00
CA GLU A 27 -18.75 -10.99 -2.89
C GLU A 27 -17.83 -9.94 -3.49
N HIS A 28 -17.95 -8.70 -3.01
CA HIS A 28 -17.11 -7.62 -3.52
C HIS A 28 -15.67 -7.97 -3.16
N LEU A 29 -14.94 -8.53 -4.14
CA LEU A 29 -13.60 -9.09 -3.95
C LEU A 29 -12.61 -8.05 -3.42
N THR A 30 -12.89 -6.76 -3.68
CA THR A 30 -12.13 -5.62 -3.17
C THR A 30 -12.78 -5.06 -1.90
N PRO A 31 -12.09 -5.09 -0.74
CA PRO A 31 -12.58 -4.43 0.47
C PRO A 31 -12.79 -2.93 0.25
N LYS A 32 -13.93 -2.39 0.70
CA LYS A 32 -14.34 -0.99 0.43
C LYS A 32 -13.33 0.06 0.94
N ASP A 33 -12.65 -0.24 2.03
CA ASP A 33 -11.66 0.57 2.74
C ASP A 33 -10.22 0.42 2.20
N MET A 34 -10.01 -0.46 1.22
CA MET A 34 -8.70 -0.74 0.65
C MET A 34 -8.64 -0.40 -0.85
N ALA A 35 -7.44 -0.09 -1.33
CA ALA A 35 -7.13 0.03 -2.75
C ALA A 35 -6.50 -1.27 -3.24
N TYR A 36 -6.89 -1.73 -4.42
CA TYR A 36 -6.23 -2.81 -5.13
C TYR A 36 -4.99 -2.26 -5.86
N ILE A 37 -3.84 -2.91 -5.64
CA ILE A 37 -2.61 -2.63 -6.34
C ILE A 37 -2.30 -3.84 -7.21
N GLY A 38 -2.40 -3.66 -8.53
CA GLY A 38 -2.19 -4.72 -9.50
C GLY A 38 -0.77 -5.28 -9.49
N GLN A 39 -0.65 -6.52 -9.96
CA GLN A 39 0.64 -7.16 -10.18
C GLN A 39 1.53 -6.32 -11.11
N GLY A 40 2.84 -6.41 -10.94
CA GLY A 40 3.79 -5.88 -11.92
C GLY A 40 4.98 -5.14 -11.33
N GLY A 41 5.84 -4.70 -12.24
CA GLY A 41 7.09 -4.01 -11.93
C GLY A 41 6.88 -2.61 -11.33
N SER A 42 7.79 -2.19 -10.47
CA SER A 42 7.92 -0.82 -10.00
C SER A 42 9.40 -0.49 -9.79
N VAL A 43 9.79 0.75 -10.11
CA VAL A 43 11.13 1.26 -9.78
C VAL A 43 11.12 1.72 -8.33
N MET A 44 11.84 0.99 -7.48
CA MET A 44 12.01 1.26 -6.05
C MET A 44 13.35 1.97 -5.82
N GLY A 45 13.35 2.96 -4.94
CA GLY A 45 14.50 3.81 -4.65
C GLY A 45 14.75 4.89 -5.70
N LEU A 46 15.89 5.57 -5.53
CA LEU A 46 16.35 6.63 -6.42
C LEU A 46 17.82 6.44 -6.79
N ASP A 47 18.12 6.73 -8.04
CA ASP A 47 19.50 6.88 -8.48
C ASP A 47 20.01 8.28 -8.16
N ARG A 48 21.32 8.35 -7.94
CA ARG A 48 22.02 9.60 -7.73
C ARG A 48 22.10 10.36 -9.05
N GLU A 49 21.37 11.47 -9.19
CA GLU A 49 21.61 12.39 -10.29
C GLU A 49 23.06 12.89 -10.24
N GLN A 50 23.77 12.80 -11.38
CA GLN A 50 25.12 13.35 -11.46
C GLN A 50 25.02 14.88 -11.32
N PRO A 51 25.78 15.50 -10.39
CA PRO A 51 25.77 16.95 -10.27
C PRO A 51 26.23 17.57 -11.60
N VAL A 52 25.44 18.48 -12.15
CA VAL A 52 25.84 19.29 -13.29
C VAL A 52 27.06 20.11 -12.87
N ASP A 53 28.20 19.96 -13.57
CA ASP A 53 29.40 20.74 -13.28
C ASP A 53 29.18 22.21 -13.66
N THR A 54 28.85 23.04 -12.67
CA THR A 54 28.68 24.48 -12.86
C THR A 54 30.00 25.26 -12.69
N GLY A 55 31.15 24.59 -12.55
CA GLY A 55 32.47 25.22 -12.31
C GLY A 55 32.60 25.99 -10.98
N LYS A 56 31.53 26.02 -10.16
CA LYS A 56 31.46 26.76 -8.89
C LYS A 56 31.82 25.82 -7.74
N LYS A 57 32.89 26.12 -6.99
CA LYS A 57 33.19 25.41 -5.74
C LYS A 57 32.11 25.72 -4.70
N LEU A 58 31.17 24.80 -4.54
CA LEU A 58 30.14 24.86 -3.50
C LEU A 58 30.74 24.58 -2.11
N THR A 59 30.30 25.32 -1.10
CA THR A 59 30.55 25.02 0.31
C THR A 59 29.88 23.70 0.74
N LEU A 60 30.30 23.10 1.86
CA LEU A 60 29.68 21.87 2.39
C LEU A 60 28.16 22.03 2.62
N TYR A 61 27.73 23.19 3.12
CA TYR A 61 26.32 23.51 3.33
C TYR A 61 25.58 23.65 2.00
N GLU A 62 26.11 24.40 1.03
CA GLU A 62 25.48 24.54 -0.28
C GLU A 62 25.42 23.21 -1.04
N ARG A 63 26.43 22.34 -0.94
CA ARG A 63 26.39 21.00 -1.54
C ARG A 63 25.23 20.15 -1.01
N ARG A 64 24.93 20.30 0.29
CA ARG A 64 23.85 19.58 0.96
C ARG A 64 22.45 20.12 0.60
N MET A 65 22.37 21.39 0.18
CA MET A 65 21.13 22.11 -0.11
C MET A 65 20.84 22.32 -1.61
N LYS A 66 21.86 22.26 -2.50
CA LYS A 66 21.72 22.47 -3.97
C LYS A 66 21.62 21.19 -4.78
N THR A 67 21.90 20.03 -4.19
CA THR A 67 21.50 18.78 -4.82
C THR A 67 19.96 18.73 -4.74
N PRO A 68 19.22 18.44 -5.83
CA PRO A 68 17.75 18.35 -5.78
C PRO A 68 17.27 17.34 -4.72
N TRP A 69 18.19 16.46 -4.32
CA TRP A 69 18.07 15.39 -3.36
C TRP A 69 19.08 15.65 -2.23
N SER A 70 18.63 15.85 -0.98
CA SER A 70 19.54 16.06 0.16
C SER A 70 20.60 14.95 0.24
N ALA A 71 21.85 15.25 0.62
CA ALA A 71 22.90 14.22 0.74
C ALA A 71 22.50 13.02 1.63
N ASP A 72 21.58 13.23 2.58
CA ASP A 72 21.02 12.20 3.46
C ASP A 72 20.06 11.23 2.71
N ALA A 73 19.39 11.70 1.65
CA ALA A 73 18.52 10.91 0.77
C ALA A 73 19.26 9.84 -0.03
N LEU A 74 20.58 9.94 -0.14
CA LEU A 74 21.39 9.11 -1.01
C LEU A 74 22.14 7.99 -0.27
N ASN A 75 22.04 7.92 1.07
CA ASN A 75 22.78 6.92 1.83
C ASN A 75 22.09 5.55 1.86
N ASP A 76 20.77 5.51 1.80
CA ASP A 76 19.98 4.26 1.90
C ASP A 76 18.78 4.16 0.96
N GLU A 77 18.37 5.24 0.28
CA GLU A 77 17.33 5.21 -0.78
C GLU A 77 17.87 4.75 -2.16
N SER A 78 19.19 4.50 -2.28
CA SER A 78 19.87 4.14 -3.54
C SER A 78 20.50 2.73 -3.50
N PRO A 79 20.71 2.07 -4.65
CA PRO A 79 20.34 2.48 -6.01
C PRO A 79 18.85 2.30 -6.32
N ALA A 80 18.37 2.98 -7.37
CA ALA A 80 17.09 2.62 -7.95
C ALA A 80 17.18 1.22 -8.57
N HIS A 81 16.16 0.40 -8.36
CA HIS A 81 16.13 -0.97 -8.83
C HIS A 81 14.69 -1.42 -9.12
N MET A 82 14.55 -2.39 -10.02
CA MET A 82 13.25 -2.97 -10.34
C MET A 82 12.83 -3.97 -9.27
N VAL A 83 11.60 -3.84 -8.80
CA VAL A 83 10.90 -4.83 -7.99
C VAL A 83 9.63 -5.29 -8.70
N PHE A 84 9.27 -6.55 -8.55
CA PHE A 84 8.06 -7.15 -9.09
C PHE A 84 7.19 -7.59 -7.92
N LEU A 85 6.00 -7.00 -7.82
CA LEU A 85 5.07 -7.30 -6.74
C LEU A 85 3.86 -8.06 -7.27
N ASP A 86 3.48 -9.09 -6.53
CA ASP A 86 2.19 -9.75 -6.62
C ASP A 86 1.05 -8.75 -6.32
N PRO A 87 -0.20 -9.04 -6.70
CA PRO A 87 -1.29 -8.15 -6.41
C PRO A 87 -1.64 -8.18 -4.92
N TYR A 88 -1.96 -7.01 -4.38
CA TYR A 88 -2.32 -6.87 -2.97
C TYR A 88 -3.32 -5.72 -2.77
N PHE A 89 -3.92 -5.69 -1.60
CA PHE A 89 -4.72 -4.60 -1.10
C PHE A 89 -3.93 -3.82 -0.06
N ILE A 90 -4.14 -2.50 -0.02
CA ILE A 90 -3.59 -1.63 1.02
C ILE A 90 -4.64 -0.62 1.45
N ASP A 91 -4.67 -0.31 2.74
CA ASP A 91 -5.65 0.62 3.30
C ASP A 91 -5.53 2.01 2.62
N LYS A 92 -6.68 2.59 2.26
CA LYS A 92 -6.76 3.94 1.66
C LYS A 92 -6.25 5.02 2.62
N TYR A 93 -6.39 4.77 3.91
CA TYR A 93 -6.16 5.71 4.99
C TYR A 93 -5.24 5.08 6.04
N GLU A 94 -4.52 5.90 6.80
CA GLU A 94 -3.89 5.49 8.06
C GLU A 94 -4.97 4.95 9.03
N VAL A 95 -4.58 4.06 9.95
CA VAL A 95 -5.51 3.54 10.95
C VAL A 95 -5.99 4.68 11.85
N SER A 96 -7.30 4.87 11.92
CA SER A 96 -7.90 5.93 12.73
C SER A 96 -7.93 5.57 14.23
N ASN A 97 -7.96 6.59 15.10
CA ASN A 97 -8.22 6.39 16.53
C ASN A 97 -9.55 5.69 16.77
N LYS A 98 -10.56 5.92 15.93
CA LYS A 98 -11.84 5.21 16.05
C LYS A 98 -11.64 3.71 15.91
N ASP A 99 -10.97 3.28 14.84
CA ASP A 99 -10.79 1.85 14.55
C ASP A 99 -9.85 1.19 15.56
N TYR A 100 -8.78 1.89 15.96
CA TYR A 100 -7.88 1.40 17.01
C TYR A 100 -8.59 1.32 18.38
N GLY A 101 -9.47 2.26 18.71
CA GLY A 101 -10.30 2.22 19.90
C GLY A 101 -11.26 1.02 19.93
N ASP A 102 -11.78 0.62 18.77
CA ASP A 102 -12.59 -0.59 18.63
C ASP A 102 -11.76 -1.87 18.85
N PHE A 103 -10.48 -1.88 18.41
CA PHE A 103 -9.52 -2.95 18.70
C PHE A 103 -9.18 -3.07 20.20
N ILE A 104 -8.88 -1.95 20.88
CA ILE A 104 -8.63 -1.90 22.33
C ILE A 104 -9.80 -2.56 23.08
N LYS A 105 -11.04 -2.17 22.77
CA LYS A 105 -12.25 -2.71 23.41
C LYS A 105 -12.44 -4.20 23.12
N ALA A 106 -12.23 -4.62 21.87
CA ALA A 106 -12.49 -6.00 21.45
C ALA A 106 -11.46 -7.00 21.97
N LYS A 107 -10.20 -6.57 22.14
CA LYS A 107 -9.08 -7.46 22.53
C LYS A 107 -8.54 -7.23 23.93
N GLY A 108 -8.99 -6.17 24.62
CA GLY A 108 -8.38 -5.73 25.87
C GLY A 108 -6.93 -5.28 25.67
N HIS A 109 -6.58 -4.81 24.47
CA HIS A 109 -5.23 -4.35 24.15
C HIS A 109 -4.90 -3.09 24.95
N PRO A 110 -3.66 -2.90 25.45
CA PRO A 110 -3.27 -1.66 26.09
C PRO A 110 -3.49 -0.44 25.19
N ALA A 111 -3.85 0.68 25.81
CA ALA A 111 -3.90 1.95 25.11
C ALA A 111 -2.48 2.38 24.67
N PRO A 112 -2.33 2.99 23.48
CA PRO A 112 -1.04 3.44 22.99
C PRO A 112 -0.54 4.66 23.80
N ALA A 113 0.70 5.05 23.56
CA ALA A 113 1.20 6.31 24.11
C ALA A 113 0.33 7.48 23.63
N TYR A 114 0.16 8.49 24.50
CA TYR A 114 -0.62 9.70 24.22
C TYR A 114 -2.14 9.50 24.03
N TRP A 115 -2.68 8.34 24.40
CA TRP A 115 -4.12 8.06 24.33
C TRP A 115 -4.98 8.88 25.31
N ASP A 116 -4.34 9.60 26.23
CA ASP A 116 -4.95 10.56 27.15
C ASP A 116 -4.93 12.00 26.62
N ASP A 117 -4.23 12.28 25.51
CA ASP A 117 -4.17 13.62 24.91
C ASP A 117 -5.37 13.87 23.97
N PRO A 118 -6.32 14.75 24.32
CA PRO A 118 -7.52 15.02 23.51
C PRO A 118 -7.21 15.65 22.14
N ARG A 119 -5.99 16.18 21.96
CA ARG A 119 -5.55 16.75 20.67
C ARG A 119 -5.25 15.68 19.65
N LEU A 120 -4.84 14.49 20.11
CA LEU A 120 -4.35 13.39 19.28
C LEU A 120 -5.35 12.24 19.17
N THR A 121 -6.40 12.22 19.98
CA THR A 121 -7.30 11.07 20.17
C THR A 121 -8.69 11.25 19.54
N LYS A 122 -8.88 12.31 18.74
CA LYS A 122 -10.12 12.50 17.99
C LYS A 122 -10.31 11.35 17.00
N SER A 123 -11.56 10.88 16.85
CA SER A 123 -11.90 9.64 16.13
C SER A 123 -11.36 9.55 14.70
N GLN A 124 -11.35 10.65 13.95
CA GLN A 124 -10.91 10.68 12.54
C GLN A 124 -9.41 10.93 12.36
N LEU A 125 -8.66 11.21 13.43
CA LEU A 125 -7.20 11.36 13.36
C LEU A 125 -6.54 9.98 13.31
N PRO A 126 -5.34 9.86 12.72
CA PRO A 126 -4.57 8.63 12.78
C PRO A 126 -4.21 8.32 14.23
N VAL A 127 -4.20 7.02 14.56
CA VAL A 127 -3.61 6.56 15.82
C VAL A 127 -2.10 6.80 15.80
N VAL A 128 -1.59 7.32 16.90
CA VAL A 128 -0.16 7.56 17.13
C VAL A 128 0.27 6.91 18.43
N GLY A 129 1.58 6.86 18.67
CA GLY A 129 2.09 6.32 19.94
C GLY A 129 2.03 4.79 20.01
N VAL A 130 2.04 4.12 18.86
CA VAL A 130 2.02 2.67 18.71
C VAL A 130 3.41 2.16 18.34
N ASN A 131 3.83 1.06 18.95
CA ASN A 131 5.04 0.35 18.52
C ASN A 131 4.72 -0.60 17.33
N TRP A 132 5.74 -1.25 16.78
CA TRP A 132 5.57 -2.14 15.62
C TRP A 132 4.72 -3.37 15.93
N GLU A 133 4.84 -3.93 17.14
CA GLU A 133 4.05 -5.10 17.57
C GLU A 133 2.57 -4.74 17.73
N ASP A 134 2.27 -3.56 18.26
CA ASP A 134 0.91 -3.03 18.38
C ASP A 134 0.26 -2.89 16.99
N ALA A 135 1.02 -2.32 16.04
CA ALA A 135 0.59 -2.12 14.66
C ALA A 135 0.32 -3.47 13.95
N LYS A 136 1.24 -4.42 14.11
CA LYS A 136 1.09 -5.79 13.60
C LYS A 136 -0.14 -6.49 14.20
N ALA A 137 -0.30 -6.44 15.53
CA ALA A 137 -1.42 -7.07 16.22
C ALA A 137 -2.77 -6.50 15.77
N PHE A 138 -2.86 -5.18 15.54
CA PHE A 138 -4.05 -4.56 14.98
C PHE A 138 -4.35 -5.07 13.57
N CYS A 139 -3.36 -5.10 12.68
CA CYS A 139 -3.57 -5.58 11.32
C CYS A 139 -4.02 -7.06 11.32
N GLU A 140 -3.40 -7.90 12.14
CA GLU A 140 -3.79 -9.31 12.30
C GLU A 140 -5.23 -9.45 12.84
N TYR A 141 -5.63 -8.61 13.80
CA TYR A 141 -7.01 -8.55 14.29
C TYR A 141 -8.02 -8.26 13.16
N ARG A 142 -7.65 -7.45 12.18
CA ARG A 142 -8.48 -7.12 11.01
C ARG A 142 -8.38 -8.16 9.88
N GLY A 143 -7.64 -9.26 10.07
CA GLY A 143 -7.37 -10.24 9.00
C GLY A 143 -6.51 -9.65 7.87
N LYS A 144 -5.64 -8.71 8.23
CA LYS A 144 -4.68 -7.99 7.37
C LYS A 144 -3.25 -8.24 7.92
N ARG A 145 -2.26 -7.55 7.37
CA ARG A 145 -0.86 -7.51 7.81
C ARG A 145 -0.30 -6.09 7.64
N LEU A 146 0.91 -5.82 8.11
CA LEU A 146 1.63 -4.62 7.66
C LEU A 146 2.03 -4.76 6.18
N PRO A 147 2.07 -3.67 5.39
CA PRO A 147 2.66 -3.69 4.06
C PRO A 147 4.18 -3.94 4.16
N THR A 148 4.76 -4.50 3.10
CA THR A 148 6.22 -4.43 2.93
C THR A 148 6.65 -3.01 2.56
N GLU A 149 7.94 -2.70 2.74
CA GLU A 149 8.50 -1.42 2.28
C GLU A 149 8.26 -1.23 0.77
N ALA A 150 8.44 -2.29 -0.01
CA ALA A 150 8.26 -2.27 -1.47
C ALA A 150 6.80 -2.06 -1.88
N GLU A 151 5.86 -2.73 -1.19
CA GLU A 151 4.43 -2.50 -1.39
C GLU A 151 4.06 -1.04 -1.08
N TRP A 152 4.47 -0.55 0.08
CA TRP A 152 4.18 0.82 0.49
C TRP A 152 4.69 1.84 -0.54
N GLU A 153 5.94 1.67 -1.01
CA GLU A 153 6.55 2.58 -1.97
C GLU A 153 5.87 2.52 -3.35
N LYS A 154 5.55 1.32 -3.87
CA LYS A 154 4.78 1.19 -5.12
C LYS A 154 3.42 1.88 -5.02
N ALA A 155 2.71 1.69 -3.90
CA ALA A 155 1.39 2.30 -3.68
C ALA A 155 1.46 3.83 -3.55
N ALA A 156 2.55 4.37 -3.01
CA ALA A 156 2.79 5.81 -2.94
C ALA A 156 3.14 6.40 -4.31
N ARG A 157 4.07 5.81 -5.04
CA ARG A 157 4.68 6.40 -6.26
C ARG A 157 3.81 6.24 -7.51
N GLY A 158 2.97 5.21 -7.56
CA GLY A 158 2.22 4.90 -8.79
C GLY A 158 3.10 4.33 -9.91
N PRO A 159 2.52 4.09 -11.11
CA PRO A 159 3.23 3.49 -12.24
C PRO A 159 4.37 4.36 -12.78
N ASP A 160 4.27 5.69 -12.65
CA ASP A 160 5.25 6.64 -13.18
C ASP A 160 6.48 6.82 -12.27
N GLY A 161 6.52 6.18 -11.10
CA GLY A 161 7.64 6.32 -10.16
C GLY A 161 7.75 7.73 -9.58
N ASN A 162 6.61 8.38 -9.29
CA ASN A 162 6.59 9.77 -8.84
C ASN A 162 7.31 9.97 -7.50
N LEU A 163 7.93 11.14 -7.33
CA LEU A 163 8.64 11.44 -6.09
C LEU A 163 7.71 11.61 -4.89
N TYR A 164 6.61 12.32 -5.09
CA TYR A 164 5.53 12.47 -4.14
C TYR A 164 4.29 11.75 -4.68
N PRO A 165 3.31 11.41 -3.82
CA PRO A 165 2.11 10.69 -4.26
C PRO A 165 1.37 11.36 -5.43
N TRP A 166 1.43 12.68 -5.50
CA TRP A 166 0.77 13.52 -6.51
C TRP A 166 1.68 13.94 -7.69
N GLY A 167 2.96 13.55 -7.73
CA GLY A 167 3.88 13.91 -8.81
C GLY A 167 5.30 14.23 -8.34
N ASN A 168 6.10 14.82 -9.24
CA ASN A 168 7.52 15.09 -8.96
C ASN A 168 7.81 16.47 -8.35
N ALA A 169 6.87 17.41 -8.43
CA ALA A 169 6.98 18.72 -7.80
C ALA A 169 6.39 18.69 -6.40
N PHE A 170 7.14 19.21 -5.43
CA PHE A 170 6.64 19.38 -4.08
C PHE A 170 5.49 20.41 -4.07
N ASP A 171 4.42 20.11 -3.34
CA ASP A 171 3.26 20.98 -3.19
C ASP A 171 2.81 21.00 -1.72
N PRO A 172 3.07 22.11 -0.97
CA PRO A 172 2.73 22.19 0.45
C PRO A 172 1.22 22.20 0.72
N ALA A 173 0.37 22.43 -0.28
CA ALA A 173 -1.08 22.38 -0.13
C ALA A 173 -1.63 20.95 -0.07
N LYS A 174 -0.80 19.93 -0.36
CA LYS A 174 -1.19 18.52 -0.50
C LYS A 174 -0.72 17.63 0.65
N VAL A 175 -0.07 18.20 1.66
CA VAL A 175 0.60 17.45 2.73
C VAL A 175 0.59 18.17 4.07
N ASN A 176 0.46 17.42 5.15
CA ASN A 176 0.71 17.91 6.51
C ASN A 176 2.14 17.55 6.95
N TYR A 177 3.02 18.54 7.11
CA TYR A 177 4.46 18.35 7.39
C TYR A 177 5.03 19.57 8.12
N GLY A 178 6.24 19.46 8.65
CA GLY A 178 7.05 20.61 9.09
C GLY A 178 6.40 21.53 10.14
N LYS A 179 5.41 21.02 10.89
CA LYS A 179 4.55 21.78 11.81
C LYS A 179 3.75 22.88 11.13
N THR A 180 3.30 22.67 9.89
CA THR A 180 2.31 23.57 9.26
C THR A 180 1.01 23.61 10.05
N HIS A 181 0.68 22.52 10.75
CA HIS A 181 -0.35 22.43 11.78
C HIS A 181 0.27 21.96 13.10
N ASP A 182 -0.39 22.26 14.22
CA ASP A 182 0.04 21.84 15.56
C ASP A 182 -0.35 20.39 15.92
N SER A 183 -0.87 19.62 14.96
CA SER A 183 -1.28 18.22 15.14
C SER A 183 -1.34 17.44 13.82
N THR A 184 -1.61 16.14 13.93
CA THR A 184 -2.10 15.32 12.82
C THR A 184 -3.43 15.88 12.29
N MET A 185 -3.75 15.54 11.05
CA MET A 185 -4.98 15.89 10.35
C MET A 185 -5.86 14.65 10.15
N PRO A 186 -7.18 14.81 9.89
CA PRO A 186 -8.05 13.69 9.62
C PRO A 186 -7.51 12.80 8.51
N VAL A 187 -7.64 11.48 8.66
CA VAL A 187 -7.04 10.49 7.74
C VAL A 187 -7.56 10.60 6.31
N ASP A 188 -8.73 11.21 6.11
CA ASP A 188 -9.38 11.43 4.81
C ASP A 188 -9.17 12.84 4.23
N SER A 189 -8.40 13.68 4.91
CA SER A 189 -8.07 15.04 4.43
C SER A 189 -7.05 14.99 3.28
N TYR A 190 -6.79 16.15 2.65
CA TYR A 190 -5.90 16.31 1.49
C TYR A 190 -6.19 15.34 0.31
N PRO A 191 -7.42 15.31 -0.24
CA PRO A 191 -7.76 14.42 -1.35
C PRO A 191 -6.90 14.67 -2.61
N GLU A 192 -6.43 15.90 -2.84
CA GLU A 192 -5.53 16.21 -3.95
C GLU A 192 -4.08 15.73 -3.74
N GLY A 193 -3.74 15.35 -2.50
CA GLY A 193 -2.47 14.71 -2.14
C GLY A 193 -2.52 13.18 -2.20
N ALA A 194 -3.65 12.60 -2.61
CA ALA A 194 -3.78 11.15 -2.72
C ALA A 194 -2.85 10.59 -3.82
N SER A 195 -2.36 9.36 -3.60
CA SER A 195 -1.52 8.67 -4.59
C SER A 195 -2.30 8.33 -5.85
N TYR A 196 -1.58 7.86 -6.88
CA TYR A 196 -2.20 7.29 -8.08
C TYR A 196 -3.28 6.25 -7.75
N TYR A 197 -3.16 5.47 -6.68
CA TYR A 197 -4.17 4.46 -6.31
C TYR A 197 -5.25 4.99 -5.35
N GLY A 198 -5.26 6.29 -5.05
CA GLY A 198 -6.24 6.92 -4.16
C GLY A 198 -5.95 6.75 -2.67
N LEU A 199 -4.70 6.50 -2.30
CA LEU A 199 -4.29 6.43 -0.90
C LEU A 199 -3.95 7.84 -0.39
N HIS A 200 -4.57 8.24 0.71
CA HIS A 200 -4.31 9.53 1.36
C HIS A 200 -3.09 9.44 2.27
N HIS A 201 -2.44 10.58 2.52
CA HIS A 201 -1.34 10.73 3.48
C HIS A 201 -0.20 9.72 3.31
N MET A 202 0.05 9.26 2.07
CA MET A 202 1.29 8.54 1.74
C MET A 202 2.54 9.46 1.85
N ALA A 203 2.33 10.75 2.11
CA ALA A 203 3.34 11.75 2.41
C ALA A 203 2.83 12.63 3.57
N GLY A 204 3.64 12.77 4.63
CA GLY A 204 3.32 13.55 5.83
C GLY A 204 2.30 12.87 6.75
N ASN A 205 1.62 13.68 7.55
CA ASN A 205 0.71 13.29 8.63
C ASN A 205 1.36 12.42 9.71
N VAL A 206 1.51 11.11 9.53
CA VAL A 206 2.31 10.27 10.42
C VAL A 206 3.28 9.38 9.63
N PHE A 207 4.43 9.10 10.23
CA PHE A 207 5.27 8.02 9.74
C PHE A 207 4.49 6.71 9.87
N GLU A 208 4.72 5.77 8.96
CA GLU A 208 4.00 4.51 8.93
C GLU A 208 4.94 3.33 9.10
N TRP A 209 4.63 2.46 10.07
CA TRP A 209 5.29 1.16 10.19
C TRP A 209 5.03 0.29 8.97
N VAL A 210 6.10 -0.34 8.46
CA VAL A 210 6.03 -1.43 7.48
C VAL A 210 6.64 -2.72 8.06
N SER A 211 6.49 -3.85 7.39
CA SER A 211 6.93 -5.14 7.92
C SER A 211 8.45 -5.29 8.01
N ASP A 212 9.20 -4.57 7.21
CA ASP A 212 10.58 -4.87 6.88
C ASP A 212 11.54 -4.51 8.02
N TRP A 213 12.56 -5.35 8.20
CA TRP A 213 13.75 -4.95 8.94
C TRP A 213 14.54 -3.92 8.14
N TYR A 214 15.12 -2.94 8.82
CA TYR A 214 15.92 -1.91 8.17
C TYR A 214 17.37 -2.38 8.02
N ASP A 215 17.87 -2.33 6.79
CA ASP A 215 19.30 -2.34 6.46
C ASP A 215 19.56 -1.21 5.43
N PRO A 216 20.46 -0.26 5.74
CA PRO A 216 20.76 0.85 4.83
C PRO A 216 21.40 0.39 3.51
N ARG A 217 21.94 -0.83 3.44
CA ARG A 217 22.57 -1.40 2.25
C ARG A 217 21.69 -2.40 1.50
N TYR A 218 20.44 -2.60 1.96
CA TYR A 218 19.55 -3.62 1.40
C TYR A 218 19.35 -3.45 -0.11
N TYR A 219 19.12 -2.22 -0.58
CA TYR A 219 18.88 -1.94 -2.01
C TYR A 219 20.09 -2.28 -2.89
N GLY A 220 21.31 -2.19 -2.38
CA GLY A 220 22.51 -2.60 -3.11
C GLY A 220 22.81 -4.10 -3.06
N ARG A 221 22.00 -4.89 -2.35
CA ARG A 221 22.25 -6.30 -2.01
C ARG A 221 20.99 -7.16 -2.09
N LEU A 222 19.99 -6.76 -2.86
CA LEU A 222 18.77 -7.55 -3.01
C LEU A 222 19.10 -8.97 -3.47
N GLU A 223 18.61 -9.95 -2.71
CA GLU A 223 18.69 -11.36 -3.08
C GLU A 223 17.64 -11.71 -4.15
N THR A 224 16.51 -11.01 -4.14
CA THR A 224 15.41 -11.17 -5.10
C THR A 224 14.76 -9.81 -5.39
N SER A 225 14.37 -9.61 -6.64
CA SER A 225 13.51 -8.49 -7.06
C SER A 225 12.02 -8.82 -6.95
N VAL A 226 11.65 -10.08 -6.73
CA VAL A 226 10.24 -10.51 -6.65
C VAL A 226 9.80 -10.51 -5.19
N ASN A 227 8.77 -9.73 -4.87
CA ASN A 227 8.21 -9.55 -3.53
C ASN A 227 9.26 -9.37 -2.41
N PRO A 228 10.20 -8.41 -2.53
CA PRO A 228 11.19 -8.20 -1.48
C PRO A 228 10.51 -7.78 -0.18
N SER A 229 10.94 -8.39 0.93
CA SER A 229 10.38 -8.19 2.27
C SER A 229 11.42 -7.75 3.30
N GLY A 230 12.49 -7.11 2.82
CA GLY A 230 13.64 -6.74 3.65
C GLY A 230 14.58 -7.92 3.94
N PRO A 231 15.63 -7.71 4.75
CA PRO A 231 16.53 -8.77 5.17
C PRO A 231 15.81 -9.74 6.12
N ALA A 232 16.13 -11.03 6.01
CA ALA A 232 15.50 -12.09 6.82
C ALA A 232 15.78 -11.96 8.33
N GLN A 233 16.88 -11.29 8.69
CA GLN A 233 17.30 -11.05 10.07
C GLN A 233 17.61 -9.57 10.25
N PRO A 234 17.38 -9.01 11.45
CA PRO A 234 17.69 -7.61 11.72
C PRO A 234 19.19 -7.36 11.71
N LEU A 235 19.58 -6.19 11.21
CA LEU A 235 20.93 -5.68 11.40
C LEU A 235 21.02 -5.02 12.78
N TRP A 236 22.02 -5.40 13.57
CA TRP A 236 22.34 -4.69 14.80
C TRP A 236 23.06 -3.37 14.47
N MET A 237 22.36 -2.24 14.64
CA MET A 237 23.00 -0.93 14.51
C MET A 237 23.74 -0.58 15.81
N GLY A 238 25.02 -0.20 15.71
CA GLY A 238 25.86 0.18 16.87
C GLY A 238 25.80 1.67 17.21
N GLY A 239 26.22 2.01 18.43
CA GLY A 239 26.19 3.37 19.00
C GLY A 239 27.59 3.84 19.38
N THR A 240 27.79 5.15 19.52
CA THR A 240 29.10 5.79 19.75
C THR A 240 29.53 5.86 21.22
N GLY A 241 28.72 5.34 22.14
CA GLY A 241 28.86 5.35 23.61
C GLY A 241 28.02 6.40 24.37
N THR A 242 27.02 7.06 23.78
CA THR A 242 26.27 8.17 24.41
C THR A 242 24.83 7.81 24.83
N TYR A 243 24.16 8.63 25.66
CA TYR A 243 22.76 8.39 26.08
C TYR A 243 21.77 8.31 24.90
N VAL A 244 22.11 8.94 23.77
CA VAL A 244 21.36 8.87 22.51
C VAL A 244 21.41 7.47 21.88
N ASP A 245 22.33 6.62 22.32
CA ASP A 245 22.54 5.28 21.78
C ASP A 245 21.44 4.29 22.12
N ARG A 246 20.71 4.46 23.23
CA ARG A 246 19.61 3.53 23.54
C ARG A 246 18.49 3.55 22.50
N LEU A 247 18.38 4.63 21.73
CA LEU A 247 17.41 4.79 20.65
C LEU A 247 18.02 4.50 19.27
N THR A 248 19.33 4.66 19.09
CA THR A 248 20.03 4.40 17.81
C THR A 248 20.63 2.99 17.72
N VAL A 249 20.79 2.28 18.84
CA VAL A 249 21.35 0.93 18.92
C VAL A 249 20.28 -0.13 18.83
N GLY A 250 20.65 -1.28 18.25
CA GLY A 250 19.80 -2.47 18.19
C GLY A 250 19.09 -2.62 16.85
N GLU A 251 18.15 -3.55 16.83
CA GLU A 251 17.35 -3.94 15.67
C GLU A 251 16.35 -2.84 15.32
N LYS A 252 16.19 -2.55 14.04
CA LYS A 252 15.31 -1.48 13.56
C LYS A 252 14.35 -1.97 12.50
N ARG A 253 13.09 -1.56 12.59
CA ARG A 253 12.09 -1.72 11.54
C ARG A 253 12.01 -0.45 10.71
N VAL A 254 11.65 -0.60 9.44
CA VAL A 254 11.47 0.52 8.51
C VAL A 254 10.20 1.30 8.87
N ILE A 255 10.26 2.62 8.73
CA ILE A 255 9.11 3.53 8.73
C ILE A 255 9.15 4.45 7.51
N ARG A 256 7.97 4.79 6.98
CA ARG A 256 7.78 5.46 5.68
C ARG A 256 6.91 6.72 5.80
N GLY A 257 6.93 7.58 4.78
CA GLY A 257 5.94 8.65 4.60
C GLY A 257 6.27 10.02 5.18
N GLY A 258 7.13 10.12 6.20
CA GLY A 258 7.31 11.39 6.91
C GLY A 258 6.19 11.64 7.91
N SER A 259 6.18 12.77 8.61
CA SER A 259 5.10 13.10 9.56
C SER A 259 4.84 14.60 9.61
N TRP A 260 3.77 14.98 10.29
CA TRP A 260 3.37 16.38 10.46
C TRP A 260 4.43 17.25 11.15
N ILE A 261 5.36 16.67 11.92
CA ILE A 261 6.49 17.40 12.53
C ILE A 261 7.78 17.34 11.70
N ALA A 262 7.86 16.43 10.73
CA ALA A 262 9.08 16.14 9.99
C ALA A 262 9.24 17.10 8.81
N PRO A 263 10.47 17.45 8.42
CA PRO A 263 10.70 18.38 7.31
C PRO A 263 10.29 17.76 5.96
N GLU A 264 10.08 18.62 4.97
CA GLU A 264 9.70 18.27 3.59
C GLU A 264 10.51 17.09 3.02
N GLY A 265 11.83 17.07 3.24
CA GLY A 265 12.68 16.01 2.69
C GLY A 265 12.29 14.60 3.13
N THR A 266 11.57 14.44 4.25
CA THR A 266 11.13 13.14 4.74
C THR A 266 9.82 12.66 4.12
N THR A 267 9.10 13.54 3.40
CA THR A 267 7.79 13.24 2.80
C THR A 267 7.87 12.70 1.38
N ARG A 268 9.10 12.48 0.86
CA ARG A 268 9.32 11.81 -0.42
C ARG A 268 8.90 10.35 -0.29
N ALA A 269 8.24 9.83 -1.33
CA ALA A 269 7.76 8.45 -1.37
C ALA A 269 8.88 7.40 -1.33
N THR A 270 10.14 7.81 -1.52
CA THR A 270 11.35 6.97 -1.48
C THR A 270 12.07 7.04 -0.13
N HIS A 271 11.79 8.08 0.67
CA HIS A 271 12.52 8.35 1.90
C HIS A 271 12.34 7.22 2.91
N ARG A 272 13.47 6.58 3.24
CA ARG A 272 13.54 5.49 4.22
C ARG A 272 13.91 6.08 5.57
N PHE A 273 13.20 5.64 6.60
CA PHE A 273 13.61 5.90 7.95
C PHE A 273 13.35 4.67 8.81
N TRP A 274 13.72 4.74 10.08
CA TRP A 274 13.71 3.56 10.92
C TRP A 274 13.44 3.90 12.37
N ASN A 275 12.92 2.93 13.11
CA ASN A 275 12.81 3.03 14.56
C ASN A 275 12.92 1.64 15.21
N HIS A 276 13.23 1.59 16.50
CA HIS A 276 13.28 0.34 17.25
C HIS A 276 11.86 -0.25 17.35
N PRO A 277 11.65 -1.57 17.14
CA PRO A 277 10.30 -2.16 17.03
C PRO A 277 9.45 -1.97 18.29
N LEU A 278 10.06 -1.97 19.48
CA LEU A 278 9.36 -1.73 20.75
C LEU A 278 9.22 -0.24 21.10
N ASN A 279 9.82 0.65 20.33
CA ASN A 279 9.70 2.08 20.57
C ASN A 279 8.39 2.58 19.98
N ASN A 280 7.49 3.01 20.84
CA ASN A 280 6.21 3.61 20.47
C ASN A 280 6.29 5.13 20.28
N SER A 281 7.48 5.73 20.43
CA SER A 281 7.67 7.18 20.35
C SER A 281 8.73 7.54 19.30
N TYR A 282 8.27 8.09 18.18
CA TYR A 282 9.06 9.00 17.34
C TYR A 282 8.41 10.39 17.44
N GLY A 283 8.33 10.88 18.68
CA GLY A 283 7.37 11.91 19.04
C GLY A 283 5.93 11.42 18.84
N VAL A 284 5.05 12.33 18.43
CA VAL A 284 3.61 12.10 18.19
C VAL A 284 3.30 11.92 16.70
N GLY A 285 4.29 11.49 15.91
CA GLY A 285 4.22 11.43 14.45
C GLY A 285 4.47 10.04 13.88
N LEU A 286 4.11 8.97 14.59
CA LEU A 286 4.29 7.58 14.15
C LEU A 286 3.03 6.76 14.39
N GLY A 287 2.48 6.22 13.29
CA GLY A 287 1.33 5.35 13.21
C GLY A 287 1.57 4.25 12.15
N PHE A 288 0.53 3.86 11.43
CA PHE A 288 0.60 2.78 10.43
C PHE A 288 -0.67 2.68 9.58
N ARG A 289 -0.59 1.90 8.51
CA ARG A 289 -1.72 1.37 7.74
C ARG A 289 -1.54 -0.13 7.50
N CYS A 290 -2.62 -0.84 7.15
CA CYS A 290 -2.53 -2.27 6.87
C CYS A 290 -2.58 -2.58 5.37
N ALA A 291 -2.12 -3.77 5.02
CA ALA A 291 -2.20 -4.40 3.71
C ALA A 291 -2.72 -5.83 3.81
N LYS A 292 -3.14 -6.41 2.69
CA LYS A 292 -3.65 -7.77 2.61
C LYS A 292 -3.32 -8.35 1.24
N THR A 293 -2.84 -9.59 1.19
CA THR A 293 -2.63 -10.29 -0.08
C THR A 293 -3.94 -10.39 -0.85
N ALA A 294 -3.91 -10.08 -2.16
CA ALA A 294 -5.10 -10.21 -2.98
C ALA A 294 -5.37 -11.70 -3.29
N PRO A 295 -6.63 -12.14 -3.29
CA PRO A 295 -6.99 -13.47 -3.76
C PRO A 295 -6.53 -13.67 -5.22
N PRO A 296 -5.92 -14.82 -5.56
CA PRO A 296 -5.50 -15.13 -6.93
C PRO A 296 -6.63 -15.02 -7.97
N GLU A 297 -7.86 -15.21 -7.53
CA GLU A 297 -9.07 -15.13 -8.37
C GLU A 297 -9.26 -13.75 -8.99
N ILE A 298 -8.78 -12.67 -8.37
CA ILE A 298 -8.90 -11.31 -8.93
C ILE A 298 -8.06 -11.20 -10.19
N ASP A 299 -6.78 -11.56 -10.09
CA ASP A 299 -5.84 -11.53 -11.20
C ASP A 299 -6.25 -12.49 -12.31
N GLN A 300 -6.72 -13.69 -11.95
CA GLN A 300 -7.28 -14.64 -12.91
C GLN A 300 -8.45 -14.03 -13.69
N ARG A 301 -9.42 -13.41 -13.00
CA ARG A 301 -10.59 -12.79 -13.66
C ARG A 301 -10.20 -11.60 -14.55
N ILE A 302 -9.18 -10.82 -14.17
CA ILE A 302 -8.66 -9.73 -15.00
C ILE A 302 -8.03 -10.30 -16.28
N LYS A 303 -7.21 -11.35 -16.17
CA LYS A 303 -6.60 -12.03 -17.32
C LYS A 303 -7.65 -12.68 -18.22
N GLU A 304 -8.64 -13.35 -17.65
CA GLU A 304 -9.77 -13.93 -18.39
C GLU A 304 -10.54 -12.85 -19.15
N ALA A 305 -10.83 -11.71 -18.51
CA ALA A 305 -11.46 -10.57 -19.16
C ALA A 305 -10.63 -10.04 -20.33
N ALA A 306 -9.31 -9.91 -20.19
CA ALA A 306 -8.42 -9.49 -21.27
C ALA A 306 -8.45 -10.48 -22.45
N ILE A 307 -8.32 -11.78 -22.18
CA ILE A 307 -8.35 -12.84 -23.20
C ILE A 307 -9.70 -12.84 -23.93
N LEU A 308 -10.81 -12.81 -23.20
CA LEU A 308 -12.15 -12.75 -23.79
C LEU A 308 -12.33 -11.50 -24.65
N THR A 309 -11.81 -10.36 -24.20
CA THR A 309 -11.83 -9.12 -24.96
C THR A 309 -11.10 -9.28 -26.29
N TYR A 310 -9.88 -9.83 -26.30
CA TYR A 310 -9.13 -10.10 -27.54
C TYR A 310 -9.84 -11.09 -28.47
N VAL A 311 -10.41 -12.16 -27.91
CA VAL A 311 -11.13 -13.19 -28.68
C VAL A 311 -12.35 -12.61 -29.38
N GLU A 312 -13.17 -11.85 -28.66
CA GLU A 312 -14.39 -11.25 -29.23
C GLU A 312 -14.05 -10.10 -30.20
N MET A 313 -12.97 -9.35 -29.96
CA MET A 313 -12.44 -8.41 -30.95
C MET A 313 -12.05 -9.12 -32.26
N GLY A 314 -11.36 -10.26 -32.18
CA GLY A 314 -10.97 -11.04 -33.36
C GLY A 314 -12.16 -11.66 -34.12
N ARG A 315 -13.32 -11.78 -33.46
CA ARG A 315 -14.61 -12.19 -34.05
C ARG A 315 -15.45 -11.02 -34.53
N GLU A 316 -14.97 -9.78 -34.38
CA GLU A 316 -15.71 -8.54 -34.65
C GLU A 316 -16.98 -8.40 -33.79
N HIS A 317 -17.05 -9.11 -32.66
CA HIS A 317 -18.11 -9.04 -31.65
C HIS A 317 -17.82 -7.93 -30.64
N PHE A 318 -17.87 -6.66 -31.08
CA PHE A 318 -17.39 -5.54 -30.28
C PHE A 318 -18.23 -5.26 -29.02
N ALA A 319 -19.53 -5.60 -29.01
CA ALA A 319 -20.37 -5.41 -27.83
C ALA A 319 -19.97 -6.37 -26.70
N GLU A 320 -19.72 -7.64 -27.04
CA GLU A 320 -19.25 -8.68 -26.15
C GLU A 320 -17.83 -8.37 -25.65
N ALA A 321 -16.96 -7.86 -26.55
CA ALA A 321 -15.63 -7.39 -26.17
C ALA A 321 -15.70 -6.25 -25.14
N GLN A 322 -16.59 -5.26 -25.33
CA GLN A 322 -16.81 -4.18 -24.36
C GLN A 322 -17.33 -4.69 -23.02
N GLN A 323 -18.21 -5.70 -23.03
CA GLN A 323 -18.74 -6.30 -21.82
C GLN A 323 -17.65 -7.04 -21.03
N ALA A 324 -16.85 -7.87 -21.70
CA ALA A 324 -15.72 -8.58 -21.08
C ALA A 324 -14.71 -7.58 -20.50
N LEU A 325 -14.36 -6.55 -21.27
CA LEU A 325 -13.49 -5.47 -20.83
C LEU A 325 -14.02 -4.77 -19.57
N ALA A 326 -15.31 -4.45 -19.53
CA ALA A 326 -15.94 -3.78 -18.40
C ALA A 326 -15.88 -4.63 -17.12
N GLN A 327 -15.97 -5.96 -17.24
CA GLN A 327 -15.83 -6.88 -16.10
C GLN A 327 -14.42 -6.84 -15.50
N GLY A 328 -13.38 -6.80 -16.33
CA GLY A 328 -11.99 -6.66 -15.87
C GLY A 328 -11.73 -5.31 -15.20
N LEU A 329 -12.19 -4.21 -15.84
CA LEU A 329 -12.01 -2.86 -15.30
C LEU A 329 -12.87 -2.55 -14.08
N ALA A 330 -13.91 -3.35 -13.80
CA ALA A 330 -14.62 -3.27 -12.53
C ALA A 330 -13.78 -3.79 -11.35
N LEU A 331 -12.82 -4.69 -11.60
CA LEU A 331 -11.89 -5.22 -10.59
C LEU A 331 -10.66 -4.33 -10.43
N ASP A 332 -10.07 -3.91 -11.55
CA ASP A 332 -8.93 -2.99 -11.59
C ASP A 332 -9.20 -1.85 -12.59
N PRO A 333 -9.83 -0.75 -12.15
CA PRO A 333 -10.17 0.37 -13.03
C PRO A 333 -8.98 1.07 -13.67
N LYS A 334 -7.77 0.82 -13.15
CA LYS A 334 -6.51 1.46 -13.57
C LYS A 334 -5.58 0.51 -14.32
N ASN A 335 -6.07 -0.68 -14.66
CA ASN A 335 -5.29 -1.67 -15.41
C ASN A 335 -4.91 -1.13 -16.80
N THR A 336 -3.61 -0.94 -17.05
CA THR A 336 -3.11 -0.31 -18.28
C THR A 336 -3.41 -1.14 -19.52
N GLU A 337 -3.26 -2.47 -19.46
CA GLU A 337 -3.52 -3.38 -20.58
C GLU A 337 -5.00 -3.33 -21.00
N LEU A 338 -5.91 -3.39 -20.04
CA LEU A 338 -7.35 -3.26 -20.32
C LEU A 338 -7.70 -1.86 -20.86
N LEU A 339 -7.08 -0.80 -20.34
CA LEU A 339 -7.30 0.55 -20.85
C LEU A 339 -6.79 0.73 -22.30
N GLU A 340 -5.68 0.10 -22.67
CA GLU A 340 -5.19 0.05 -24.06
C GLU A 340 -6.14 -0.73 -24.96
N LEU A 341 -6.64 -1.89 -24.50
CA LEU A 341 -7.66 -2.68 -25.19
C LEU A 341 -8.93 -1.87 -25.48
N ARG A 342 -9.38 -1.05 -24.52
CA ARG A 342 -10.51 -0.13 -24.72
C ARG A 342 -10.29 0.76 -25.94
N GLN A 343 -9.12 1.39 -26.03
CA GLN A 343 -8.78 2.28 -27.14
C GLN A 343 -8.75 1.52 -28.48
N LEU A 344 -8.23 0.29 -28.49
CA LEU A 344 -8.20 -0.54 -29.70
C LEU A 344 -9.61 -0.94 -30.17
N ILE A 345 -10.54 -1.25 -29.26
CA ILE A 345 -11.94 -1.51 -29.59
C ILE A 345 -12.57 -0.26 -30.21
N GLU A 346 -12.43 0.89 -29.56
CA GLU A 346 -13.00 2.16 -30.03
C GLU A 346 -12.46 2.56 -31.41
N GLN A 347 -11.18 2.26 -31.70
CA GLN A 347 -10.59 2.47 -33.02
C GLN A 347 -11.12 1.48 -34.06
N SER A 348 -11.31 0.21 -33.68
CA SER A 348 -11.79 -0.84 -34.58
C SER A 348 -13.24 -0.60 -35.00
N MET A 349 -14.09 -0.15 -34.07
CA MET A 349 -15.48 0.24 -34.35
C MET A 349 -15.62 1.46 -35.29
N LYS A 350 -14.56 2.26 -35.45
CA LYS A 350 -14.53 3.43 -36.34
C LYS A 350 -14.02 3.11 -37.74
N ARG A 351 -13.48 1.91 -37.98
CA ARG A 351 -13.03 1.51 -39.31
C ARG A 351 -14.26 1.09 -40.15
N PRO A 352 -14.42 1.67 -41.36
CA PRO A 352 -15.61 1.50 -42.18
C PRO A 352 -15.74 0.12 -42.82
#